data_AF-A0A7V6Q4M5-F1
#
_entry.id   AF-A0A7V6Q4M5-F1
#
_cell.length_a   1.000
_cell.length_b   1.000
_cell.length_c   1.000
_cell.angle_alpha   90.00
_cell.angle_beta   90.00
_cell.angle_gamma   90.00
#
_symmetry.space_group_name_H-M   'P 1'
#
loop_
_entity.id
_entity.type
_entity.pdbx_description
1 polymer ?
#
loop_
_entity_poly.entity_id
_entity_poly.type
_entity_poly.pdbx_seq_one_letter_code
_entity_poly.pdbx_strand_id
1 'polypeptide(L)'
;MVVAENVAKRQWNRQGYEYDYKYYREPRKKTNPHKKGRLILALGIIAVVAIIILSRYSMITESQYRISKLKAELKDLTAQNERLRVEVADLSSVARIEDIARNKLNMKAPESRQIIYLNTN
;
A
#
# COMPACT_ATOMS: atom_id res chain seq x y z
N MET A 1 -49.58 80.16 -17.38
CA MET A 1 -49.86 78.70 -17.31
C MET A 1 -48.59 77.87 -17.10
N VAL A 2 -47.51 78.13 -17.84
CA VAL A 2 -46.22 77.38 -17.79
C VAL A 2 -45.53 77.37 -16.41
N VAL A 3 -45.69 78.42 -15.59
CA VAL A 3 -45.09 78.48 -14.26
C VAL A 3 -45.77 77.50 -13.30
N ALA A 4 -47.10 77.36 -13.36
CA ALA A 4 -47.87 76.50 -12.47
C ALA A 4 -47.59 75.01 -12.69
N GLU A 5 -47.41 74.59 -13.95
CA GLU A 5 -46.99 73.22 -14.27
C GLU A 5 -45.60 72.89 -13.73
N ASN A 6 -44.66 73.83 -13.79
CA ASN A 6 -43.30 73.63 -13.30
C ASN A 6 -43.22 73.63 -11.77
N VAL A 7 -44.10 74.37 -11.08
CA VAL A 7 -44.20 74.31 -9.62
C VAL A 7 -44.82 72.98 -9.18
N ALA A 8 -45.87 72.52 -9.86
CA ALA A 8 -46.50 71.22 -9.62
C ALA A 8 -45.52 70.07 -9.89
N LYS A 9 -44.73 70.14 -10.96
CA LYS A 9 -43.70 69.14 -11.30
C LYS A 9 -42.54 69.13 -10.30
N ARG A 10 -42.17 70.28 -9.73
CA ARG A 10 -41.21 70.39 -8.62
C ARG A 10 -41.74 69.86 -7.28
N GLN A 11 -43.05 69.89 -7.08
CA GLN A 11 -43.71 69.34 -5.88
C GLN A 11 -43.91 67.83 -6.01
N TRP A 12 -44.28 67.33 -7.20
CA TRP A 12 -44.29 65.90 -7.55
C TRP A 12 -42.90 65.26 -7.40
N ASN A 13 -41.86 65.94 -7.88
CA ASN A 13 -40.49 65.47 -7.67
C ASN A 13 -40.11 65.50 -6.18
N ARG A 14 -40.51 66.49 -5.38
CA ARG A 14 -40.10 66.55 -3.95
C ARG A 14 -40.74 65.47 -3.07
N GLN A 15 -41.98 65.04 -3.34
CA GLN A 15 -42.64 63.97 -2.58
C GLN A 15 -42.14 62.56 -2.97
N GLY A 16 -41.53 62.41 -4.16
CA GLY A 16 -41.00 61.14 -4.66
C GLY A 16 -39.61 60.74 -4.15
N TYR A 17 -38.94 61.61 -3.37
CA TYR A 17 -37.56 61.36 -2.91
C TYR A 17 -37.42 61.15 -1.39
N GLU A 18 -38.52 61.00 -0.65
CA GLU A 18 -38.47 60.63 0.78
C GLU A 18 -38.83 59.16 1.04
N TYR A 19 -39.07 58.40 -0.02
CA TYR A 19 -39.11 56.95 0.02
C TYR A 19 -37.81 56.40 -0.57
N ASP A 20 -37.21 55.45 0.15
CA ASP A 20 -36.19 54.52 -0.32
C ASP A 20 -34.70 54.83 -0.06
N TYR A 21 -34.36 55.12 1.20
CA TYR A 21 -33.01 54.85 1.73
C TYR A 21 -33.02 54.03 3.03
N LYS A 22 -34.20 53.56 3.44
CA LYS A 22 -34.38 52.69 4.62
C LYS A 22 -34.64 51.23 4.29
N TYR A 23 -34.48 50.79 3.04
CA TYR A 23 -34.82 49.43 2.64
C TYR A 23 -33.89 48.76 1.62
N TYR A 24 -32.59 49.04 1.68
CA TYR A 24 -31.58 48.10 1.18
C TYR A 24 -30.61 47.71 2.29
N ARG A 25 -31.17 47.27 3.43
CA ARG A 25 -30.42 46.32 4.24
C ARG A 25 -30.48 45.01 3.46
N GLU A 26 -29.44 44.72 2.67
CA GLU A 26 -29.28 43.39 2.11
C GLU A 26 -29.61 42.38 3.21
N PRO A 27 -30.51 41.41 2.96
CA PRO A 27 -30.77 40.39 3.94
C PRO A 27 -29.43 39.71 4.17
N ARG A 28 -28.76 40.03 5.28
CA ARG A 28 -27.58 39.29 5.75
C ARG A 28 -28.05 37.85 5.76
N LYS A 29 -27.65 37.07 4.75
CA LYS A 29 -27.98 35.65 4.67
C LYS A 29 -27.53 35.09 5.99
N LYS A 30 -28.49 34.79 6.86
CA LYS A 30 -28.22 34.16 8.14
C LYS A 30 -27.60 32.82 7.76
N THR A 31 -26.28 32.74 7.77
CA THR A 31 -25.61 31.49 7.46
C THR A 31 -26.00 30.57 8.60
N ASN A 32 -26.89 29.61 8.32
CA ASN A 32 -27.36 28.67 9.32
C ASN A 32 -26.13 28.00 9.95
N PRO A 33 -25.80 28.30 11.22
CA PRO A 33 -24.54 27.85 11.83
C PRO A 33 -24.47 26.32 11.88
N HIS A 34 -25.63 25.65 11.90
CA HIS A 34 -25.77 24.20 11.81
C HIS A 34 -25.20 23.61 10.50
N LYS A 35 -25.23 24.32 9.37
CA LYS A 35 -24.65 23.84 8.10
C LYS A 35 -23.12 23.89 8.13
N LYS A 36 -22.54 24.91 8.76
CA LYS A 36 -21.08 25.04 8.95
C LYS A 36 -20.56 24.03 9.98
N GLY A 37 -21.28 23.84 11.09
CA GLY A 37 -20.96 22.83 12.09
C GLY A 37 -20.99 21.40 11.54
N ARG A 38 -21.98 21.06 10.71
CA ARG A 38 -22.05 19.75 10.04
C ARG A 38 -20.87 19.49 9.10
N LEU A 39 -20.38 20.53 8.42
CA LEU A 39 -19.25 20.41 7.50
C LEU A 39 -17.92 20.25 8.27
N ILE A 40 -17.74 20.99 9.36
CA ILE A 40 -16.60 20.83 10.27
C ILE A 40 -16.61 19.44 10.93
N LEU A 41 -17.77 18.96 11.35
CA LEU A 41 -17.92 17.61 11.90
C LEU A 41 -17.56 16.54 10.87
N ALA A 42 -18.04 16.68 9.62
CA ALA A 42 -17.70 15.76 8.54
C ALA A 42 -16.20 15.73 8.25
N LEU A 43 -15.55 16.91 8.21
CA LEU A 43 -14.09 17.01 8.07
C LEU A 43 -13.35 16.36 9.25
N GLY A 44 -13.85 16.54 10.48
CA GLY A 44 -13.30 15.89 11.66
C GLY A 44 -13.39 14.37 11.58
N ILE A 45 -14.52 13.82 11.13
CA ILE A 45 -14.69 12.38 10.93
C ILE A 45 -13.70 11.85 9.88
N ILE A 46 -13.54 12.56 8.75
CA ILE A 46 -12.57 12.18 7.71
C ILE A 46 -11.15 12.18 8.27
N ALA A 47 -10.78 13.21 9.05
CA ALA A 47 -9.46 13.29 9.68
C ALA A 47 -9.22 12.13 10.67
N VAL A 48 -10.22 11.78 11.50
CA VAL A 48 -10.14 10.64 12.42
C VAL A 48 -9.97 9.33 11.67
N VAL A 49 -10.72 9.10 10.59
CA VAL A 49 -10.58 7.91 9.75
C VAL A 49 -9.18 7.84 9.13
N ALA A 50 -8.63 8.95 8.63
CA ALA A 50 -7.29 9.00 8.09
C ALA A 50 -6.21 8.64 9.14
N ILE A 51 -6.34 9.14 10.38
CA ILE A 51 -5.44 8.81 11.48
C ILE A 51 -5.54 7.32 11.85
N ILE A 52 -6.75 6.77 11.89
CA ILE A 52 -6.96 5.33 12.16
C ILE A 52 -6.25 4.49 11.09
N ILE A 53 -6.43 4.82 9.80
CA ILE A 53 -5.76 4.12 8.71
C ILE A 53 -4.24 4.20 8.88
N LEU A 54 -3.68 5.39 9.09
CA LEU A 54 -2.24 5.59 9.25
C LEU A 54 -1.68 4.80 10.45
N SER A 55 -2.39 4.77 11.58
CA SER A 55 -1.99 3.99 12.75
C SER A 55 -1.94 2.49 12.49
N ARG A 56 -2.88 1.96 11.70
CA ARG A 56 -2.89 0.56 11.27
C ARG A 56 -1.71 0.26 10.35
N TYR A 57 -1.36 1.18 9.46
CA TYR A 57 -0.19 1.03 8.58
C TYR A 57 1.11 0.85 9.36
N SER A 58 1.29 1.55 10.49
CA SER A 58 2.49 1.40 11.33
C SER A 58 2.65 -0.01 11.93
N MET A 59 1.54 -0.68 12.27
CA MET A 59 1.55 -2.06 12.77
C MET A 59 1.79 -3.07 11.64
N ILE A 60 1.24 -2.77 10.45
CA ILE A 60 1.41 -3.60 9.26
C ILE A 60 2.88 -3.59 8.81
N THR A 61 3.57 -2.45 8.88
CA THR A 61 4.98 -2.34 8.43
C THR A 61 5.92 -3.27 9.19
N GLU A 62 5.76 -3.41 10.50
CA GLU A 62 6.59 -4.33 11.30
C GLU A 62 6.32 -5.80 10.90
N SER A 63 5.05 -6.15 10.76
CA SER A 63 4.64 -7.49 10.32
C SER A 63 5.15 -7.81 8.92
N GLN A 64 5.10 -6.85 8.00
CA GLN A 64 5.61 -6.99 6.63
C GLN A 64 7.13 -7.14 6.61
N TYR A 65 7.85 -6.41 7.47
CA TYR A 65 9.29 -6.58 7.61
C TYR A 65 9.64 -7.98 8.12
N ARG A 66 8.93 -8.47 9.14
CA ARG A 66 9.11 -9.82 9.67
C ARG A 66 8.83 -10.89 8.61
N ILE A 67 7.75 -10.74 7.85
CA ILE A 67 7.42 -11.65 6.73
C ILE A 67 8.52 -11.63 5.68
N SER A 68 9.00 -10.45 5.30
CA SER A 68 10.08 -10.30 4.31
C SER A 68 11.36 -11.00 4.77
N LYS A 69 11.74 -10.80 6.04
CA LYS A 69 12.91 -11.46 6.64
C LYS A 69 12.76 -12.99 6.65
N LEU A 70 11.61 -13.50 7.10
CA LEU A 70 11.34 -14.94 7.11
C LEU A 70 11.35 -15.54 5.71
N LYS A 71 10.82 -14.84 4.71
CA LYS A 71 10.88 -15.28 3.30
C LYS A 71 12.31 -15.34 2.78
N ALA A 72 13.14 -14.36 3.13
CA ALA A 72 14.56 -14.34 2.73
C ALA A 72 15.33 -15.50 3.37
N GLU A 73 15.11 -15.75 4.66
CA GLU A 73 15.71 -16.87 5.40
C GLU A 73 15.27 -18.23 4.84
N LEU A 74 13.98 -18.40 4.54
CA LEU A 74 13.48 -19.61 3.91
C LEU A 74 14.14 -19.83 2.55
N LYS A 75 14.22 -18.80 1.72
CA LYS A 75 14.87 -18.88 0.40
C LYS A 75 16.33 -19.31 0.53
N ASP A 76 17.06 -18.72 1.47
CA ASP A 76 18.46 -19.07 1.72
C ASP A 76 18.61 -20.53 2.17
N LEU A 77 17.83 -20.96 3.17
CA LEU A 77 17.83 -22.35 3.65
C LEU A 77 17.46 -23.34 2.55
N THR A 78 16.51 -23.02 1.68
CA THR A 78 16.15 -23.90 0.55
C THR A 78 17.29 -24.02 -0.46
N ALA A 79 17.98 -22.92 -0.77
CA ALA A 79 19.13 -22.94 -1.66
C ALA A 79 20.31 -23.72 -1.06
N GLN A 80 20.56 -23.58 0.24
CA GLN A 80 21.55 -24.37 0.97
C GLN A 80 21.20 -25.87 0.93
N ASN A 81 19.93 -26.22 1.17
CA ASN A 81 19.49 -27.62 1.13
C ASN A 81 19.67 -28.24 -0.26
N GLU A 82 19.29 -27.50 -1.31
CA GLU A 82 19.46 -27.96 -2.70
C GLU A 82 20.93 -28.18 -3.06
N ARG A 83 21.83 -27.26 -2.68
CA ARG A 83 23.28 -27.41 -2.87
C ARG A 83 23.82 -28.65 -2.16
N LEU A 84 23.45 -28.85 -0.89
CA LEU A 84 23.86 -30.02 -0.12
C LEU A 84 23.36 -31.32 -0.75
N ARG A 85 22.14 -31.34 -1.29
CA ARG A 85 21.62 -32.52 -2.00
C ARG A 85 22.42 -32.83 -3.26
N VAL A 86 22.78 -31.81 -4.02
CA VAL A 86 23.65 -31.97 -5.21
C VAL A 86 25.02 -32.49 -4.81
N GLU A 87 25.61 -31.95 -3.74
CA GLU A 87 26.90 -32.42 -3.23
C GLU A 87 26.84 -33.87 -2.76
N VAL A 88 25.80 -34.25 -2.01
CA VAL A 88 25.59 -35.64 -1.61
C VAL A 88 25.43 -36.56 -2.82
N ALA A 89 24.67 -36.13 -3.83
CA ALA A 89 24.48 -36.91 -5.05
C ALA A 89 25.80 -37.06 -5.83
N ASP A 90 26.63 -36.02 -5.91
CA ASP A 90 27.95 -36.07 -6.53
C ASP A 90 28.89 -37.01 -5.76
N LEU A 91 28.99 -36.83 -4.44
CA LEU A 91 29.81 -37.67 -3.56
C LEU A 91 29.41 -39.14 -3.61
N SER A 92 28.11 -39.43 -3.69
CA SER A 92 27.55 -40.78 -3.75
C SER A 92 27.50 -41.34 -5.17
N SER A 93 27.86 -40.55 -6.19
CA SER A 93 27.77 -40.99 -7.58
C SER A 93 28.80 -42.08 -7.84
N VAL A 94 28.33 -43.19 -8.45
CA VAL A 94 29.19 -44.32 -8.83
C VAL A 94 30.32 -43.84 -9.75
N ALA A 95 30.04 -42.89 -10.66
CA ALA A 95 31.02 -42.32 -11.56
C ALA A 95 32.19 -41.65 -10.82
N ARG A 96 31.91 -40.83 -9.79
CA ARG A 96 32.96 -40.18 -8.99
C ARG A 96 33.72 -41.18 -8.13
N ILE A 97 33.02 -42.14 -7.54
CA ILE A 97 33.64 -43.21 -6.75
C ILE A 97 34.60 -44.03 -7.64
N GLU A 98 34.15 -44.39 -8.86
CA GLU A 98 34.97 -45.11 -9.82
C GLU A 98 36.17 -44.30 -10.30
N ASP A 99 35.99 -43.01 -10.57
CA ASP A 99 37.09 -42.10 -10.94
C ASP A 99 38.17 -42.07 -9.86
N ILE A 100 37.78 -41.90 -8.59
CA ILE A 100 38.71 -41.92 -7.46
C ILE A 100 39.36 -43.30 -7.31
N ALA A 101 38.57 -44.38 -7.37
CA ALA A 101 39.07 -45.74 -7.24
C ALA A 101 40.12 -46.06 -8.31
N ARG A 102 39.84 -45.73 -9.56
CA ARG A 102 40.71 -46.04 -10.70
C ARG A 102 41.91 -45.10 -10.78
N ASN A 103 41.68 -43.79 -10.68
CA ASN A 103 42.71 -42.79 -11.00
C ASN A 103 43.54 -42.36 -9.80
N LYS A 104 42.98 -42.37 -8.58
CA LYS A 104 43.70 -41.99 -7.36
C LYS A 104 44.21 -43.19 -6.57
N LEU A 105 43.42 -44.26 -6.51
CA LEU A 105 43.74 -45.45 -5.73
C LEU A 105 44.31 -46.61 -6.58
N ASN A 106 44.41 -46.45 -7.90
CA ASN A 106 44.88 -47.49 -8.84
C ASN A 106 44.14 -48.84 -8.70
N MET A 107 42.88 -48.80 -8.26
CA MET A 107 42.02 -49.98 -8.21
C MET A 107 41.66 -50.40 -9.64
N LYS A 108 41.61 -51.72 -9.86
CA LYS A 108 41.18 -52.32 -11.12
C LYS A 108 39.85 -53.03 -10.92
N ALA A 109 39.02 -53.02 -11.96
CA ALA A 109 37.82 -53.83 -11.96
C ALA A 109 38.19 -55.33 -11.84
N PRO A 110 37.44 -56.11 -11.06
CA PRO A 110 37.69 -57.54 -10.90
C PRO A 110 37.48 -58.27 -12.23
N GLU A 111 38.31 -59.28 -12.50
CA GLU A 111 38.14 -60.15 -13.65
C GLU A 111 36.93 -61.08 -13.45
N SER A 112 36.31 -61.56 -14.54
CA SER A 112 35.12 -62.41 -14.47
C SER A 112 35.28 -63.67 -13.63
N ARG A 113 36.51 -64.14 -13.42
CA ARG A 113 36.85 -65.31 -12.57
C ARG A 113 36.86 -64.99 -11.07
N GLN A 114 36.90 -63.71 -10.69
CA GLN A 114 36.97 -63.24 -9.31
C GLN A 114 35.57 -62.88 -8.74
N ILE A 115 34.51 -62.99 -9.55
CA ILE A 115 33.13 -62.67 -9.16
C ILE A 115 32.43 -63.95 -8.69
N ILE A 116 31.94 -63.96 -7.45
CA ILE A 116 31.17 -65.06 -6.85
C ILE A 116 29.76 -64.55 -6.54
N TYR A 117 28.74 -65.22 -7.06
CA TYR A 117 27.34 -64.91 -6.76
C TYR A 117 26.89 -65.66 -5.50
N LEU A 118 26.47 -64.92 -4.47
CA LEU A 118 25.91 -65.48 -3.25
C LEU A 118 24.38 -65.54 -3.40
N ASN A 119 23.81 -66.73 -3.33
CA ASN A 119 22.35 -66.93 -3.27
C ASN A 119 21.93 -67.06 -1.80
N THR A 120 21.09 -66.14 -1.32
CA THR A 120 20.51 -66.21 0.02
C THR A 120 19.09 -66.79 -0.09
N ASN A 121 18.91 -68.03 0.38
CA ASN A 121 17.58 -68.65 0.58
C ASN A 121 16.81 -67.97 1.71
#